data_AF-A0A7G8GRI2-F1
#
_entry.id   AF-A0A7G8GRI2-F1
#
_cell.length_a   1.000
_cell.length_b   1.000
_cell.length_c   1.000
_cell.angle_alpha   90.00
_cell.angle_beta   90.00
_cell.angle_gamma   90.00
#
_symmetry.space_group_name_H-M   'P 1'
#
loop_
_entity.id
_entity.type
_entity.pdbx_description
1 polymer ?
#
loop_
_entity_poly.entity_id
_entity_poly.type
_entity_poly.pdbx_seq_one_letter_code
_entity_poly.pdbx_strand_id
1 'polypeptide(L)'
;MLLALLALPLILSGLGWIGWKLLQSRMISCAACGAMGLKGAVVCAVCGTPYASAGGSPASGAAPSPPASDLTIEVVAQDVDSDS
;
A
#
# COMPACT_ATOMS: atom_id res chain seq x y z
N MET A 1 -32.34 -0.26 -38.82
CA MET A 1 -30.86 -0.41 -38.84
C MET A 1 -30.15 0.79 -38.22
N LEU A 2 -30.56 2.04 -38.50
CA LEU A 2 -29.96 3.23 -37.89
C LEU A 2 -30.04 3.26 -36.34
N LEU A 3 -31.17 2.82 -35.76
CA LEU A 3 -31.32 2.73 -34.30
C LEU A 3 -30.35 1.74 -33.65
N ALA A 4 -30.04 0.61 -34.31
CA ALA A 4 -29.09 -0.36 -33.79
C ALA A 4 -27.66 0.19 -33.79
N LEU A 5 -27.30 0.93 -34.84
CA LEU A 5 -26.00 1.63 -34.97
C LEU A 5 -25.83 2.73 -33.92
N LEU A 6 -26.92 3.38 -33.49
CA LEU A 6 -26.91 4.38 -32.40
C LEU A 6 -26.95 3.75 -31.01
N ALA A 7 -27.67 2.64 -30.85
CA ALA A 7 -27.78 1.95 -29.57
C ALA A 7 -26.48 1.23 -29.18
N LEU A 8 -25.74 0.67 -30.14
CA LEU A 8 -24.49 -0.04 -29.89
C LEU A 8 -23.43 0.79 -29.14
N PRO A 9 -23.05 2.02 -29.58
CA PRO A 9 -22.07 2.83 -28.86
C PRO A 9 -22.59 3.31 -27.49
N LEU A 10 -23.89 3.53 -27.34
CA LEU A 10 -24.51 3.90 -26.05
C LEU A 10 -24.40 2.75 -25.04
N ILE A 11 -24.68 1.52 -25.48
CA ILE A 11 -24.58 0.32 -24.65
C ILE A 11 -23.11 0.04 -24.30
N LEU A 12 -22.19 0.13 -25.27
CA LEU A 12 -20.75 -0.04 -25.03
C LEU A 12 -20.19 1.03 -24.09
N SER A 13 -20.62 2.28 -24.24
CA SER A 13 -20.22 3.37 -23.33
C SER A 13 -20.78 3.15 -21.93
N GLY A 14 -22.04 2.74 -21.81
CA GLY A 14 -22.66 2.42 -20.52
C GLY A 14 -21.94 1.29 -19.79
N LEU A 15 -21.76 0.14 -20.45
CA LEU A 15 -21.07 -1.02 -19.88
C LEU A 15 -19.60 -0.73 -19.56
N GLY A 16 -18.91 -0.02 -20.45
CA GLY A 16 -17.53 0.40 -20.25
C GLY A 16 -17.36 1.35 -19.07
N TRP A 17 -18.31 2.28 -18.88
CA TRP A 17 -18.30 3.22 -17.76
C TRP A 17 -18.48 2.53 -16.42
N ILE A 18 -19.38 1.53 -16.33
CA ILE A 18 -19.55 0.72 -15.12
C ILE A 18 -18.25 -0.04 -14.81
N GLY A 19 -17.63 -0.68 -15.81
CA GLY A 19 -16.36 -1.40 -15.63
C GLY A 19 -15.23 -0.49 -15.15
N TRP A 20 -15.07 0.68 -15.76
CA TRP A 20 -14.07 1.67 -15.38
C TRP A 20 -14.29 2.21 -13.97
N LYS A 21 -15.54 2.47 -13.59
CA LYS A 21 -15.88 3.00 -12.26
C LYS A 21 -15.60 1.98 -11.15
N LEU A 22 -15.80 0.69 -11.43
CA LEU A 22 -15.41 -0.40 -10.53
C LEU A 22 -13.88 -0.53 -10.41
N LEU A 23 -13.15 -0.38 -11.52
CA LEU A 23 -11.68 -0.39 -11.51
C LEU A 23 -11.12 0.81 -10.72
N GLN A 24 -11.69 2.00 -10.95
CA GLN A 24 -11.33 3.22 -10.24
C GLN A 24 -11.68 3.16 -8.74
N SER A 25 -12.78 2.52 -8.37
CA SER A 25 -13.13 2.27 -6.96
C SER A 25 -12.15 1.32 -6.24
N ARG A 26 -11.33 0.59 -7.00
CA ARG A 26 -10.31 -0.32 -6.49
C ARG A 26 -8.88 0.23 -6.61
N MET A 27 -8.70 1.45 -7.10
CA MET A 27 -7.39 2.11 -7.04
C MET A 27 -7.21 2.77 -5.68
N ILE A 28 -6.13 2.41 -4.99
CA ILE A 28 -5.73 3.01 -3.71
C ILE A 28 -4.41 3.74 -3.90
N SER A 29 -4.34 4.99 -3.43
CA SER A 29 -3.09 5.76 -3.44
C SER A 29 -2.20 5.32 -2.28
N CYS A 30 -0.92 5.08 -2.54
CA CYS A 30 0.06 4.86 -1.49
C CYS A 30 0.23 6.15 -0.68
N ALA A 31 0.00 6.11 0.64
CA ALA A 31 0.12 7.28 1.52
C ALA A 31 1.57 7.78 1.70
N ALA A 32 2.57 6.96 1.36
CA ALA A 32 3.98 7.31 1.50
C ALA A 32 4.57 8.03 0.28
N CYS A 33 4.13 7.68 -0.94
CA CYS A 33 4.72 8.18 -2.18
C CYS A 33 3.71 8.69 -3.22
N GLY A 34 2.41 8.54 -2.98
CA GLY A 34 1.34 8.96 -3.90
C GLY A 34 1.10 8.05 -5.11
N ALA A 35 1.89 6.97 -5.27
CA ALA A 35 1.71 6.05 -6.38
C ALA A 35 0.35 5.31 -6.33
N MET A 36 -0.29 5.16 -7.49
CA MET A 36 -1.56 4.42 -7.64
C MET A 36 -1.29 2.91 -7.58
N GLY A 37 -1.87 2.24 -6.60
CA GLY A 37 -1.81 0.78 -6.44
C GLY A 37 -3.15 0.11 -6.69
N LEU A 38 -3.10 -1.16 -7.07
CA LEU A 38 -4.29 -2.00 -7.08
C LEU A 38 -4.59 -2.50 -5.66
N LYS A 39 -5.86 -2.37 -5.25
CA LYS A 39 -6.41 -2.95 -4.01
C LYS A 39 -6.28 -4.47 -4.05
N GLY A 40 -5.19 -4.98 -3.47
CA GLY A 40 -4.77 -6.38 -3.51
C GLY A 40 -3.25 -6.58 -3.38
N ALA A 41 -2.45 -5.54 -3.69
CA ALA A 41 -1.03 -5.53 -3.39
C ALA A 41 -0.79 -5.29 -1.88
N VAL A 42 0.01 -6.15 -1.25
CA VAL A 42 0.38 -6.01 0.17
C VAL A 42 1.39 -4.87 0.36
N VAL A 43 2.23 -4.64 -0.65
CA VAL A 43 3.37 -3.72 -0.59
C VAL A 43 3.40 -2.85 -1.86
N CYS A 44 3.74 -1.57 -1.72
CA CYS A 44 3.90 -0.67 -2.85
C CYS A 44 5.14 -1.04 -3.68
N ALA A 45 4.97 -1.30 -4.98
CA ALA A 45 6.06 -1.67 -5.89
C ALA A 45 7.06 -0.52 -6.17
N VAL A 46 6.73 0.72 -5.77
CA VAL A 46 7.57 1.90 -5.99
C VAL A 46 8.45 2.21 -4.78
N CYS A 47 7.88 2.20 -3.57
CA CYS A 47 8.57 2.60 -2.34
C CYS A 47 8.71 1.48 -1.30
N GLY A 48 8.15 0.29 -1.54
CA GLY A 48 8.25 -0.84 -0.61
C GLY A 48 7.43 -0.71 0.67
N THR A 49 6.63 0.35 0.84
CA THR A 49 5.80 0.52 2.04
C THR A 49 4.51 -0.30 1.95
N PRO A 50 4.07 -0.96 3.04
CA PRO A 50 2.81 -1.70 3.03
C PRO A 50 1.62 -0.77 2.81
N TYR A 51 0.64 -1.21 2.02
CA TYR A 51 -0.61 -0.45 1.86
C TYR A 51 -1.43 -0.54 3.15
N ALA A 52 -1.94 0.58 3.65
CA ALA A 52 -2.73 0.64 4.90
C ALA A 52 -3.96 -0.29 4.90
N SER A 53 -4.49 -0.66 3.71
CA SER A 53 -5.62 -1.58 3.57
C SER A 53 -5.26 -3.07 3.49
N ALA A 54 -3.97 -3.43 3.45
CA ALA A 54 -3.53 -4.83 3.52
C ALA A 54 -3.36 -5.34 4.97
N GLY A 55 -3.58 -4.47 5.95
CA GLY A 55 -3.51 -4.77 7.38
C GLY A 55 -4.81 -5.33 7.93
N GLY A 56 -5.19 -6.54 7.52
CA GLY A 56 -5.90 -7.42 8.44
C GLY A 56 -4.91 -7.84 9.53
N SER A 57 -5.00 -7.18 10.69
CA SER A 57 -4.23 -7.37 11.93
C SER A 57 -3.38 -8.65 12.03
N PRO A 58 -2.09 -8.57 12.37
CA PRO A 58 -1.61 -9.39 13.46
C PRO A 58 -2.18 -8.79 14.76
N ALA A 59 -2.99 -9.56 15.47
CA ALA A 59 -3.06 -9.40 16.91
C ALA A 59 -1.63 -9.59 17.45
N SER A 60 -0.95 -8.49 17.72
CA SER A 60 0.25 -8.40 18.56
C SER A 60 0.34 -6.95 18.96
N GLY A 61 0.34 -6.70 20.27
CA GLY A 61 0.21 -5.36 20.84
C GLY A 61 1.05 -4.34 20.08
N ALA A 62 0.37 -3.34 19.52
CA ALA A 62 1.00 -2.10 19.15
C ALA A 62 1.47 -1.44 20.45
N ALA A 63 2.61 -1.90 20.98
CA ALA A 63 3.45 -1.04 21.75
C ALA A 63 3.75 0.16 20.83
N PRO A 64 3.48 1.39 21.26
CA PRO A 64 3.82 2.57 20.46
C PRO A 64 5.30 2.45 20.12
N SER A 65 5.65 2.42 18.84
CA SER A 65 7.05 2.48 18.43
C SER A 65 7.62 3.77 19.03
N PRO A 66 8.51 3.69 20.04
CA PRO A 66 8.97 4.88 20.71
C PRO A 66 9.78 5.71 19.70
N PRO A 67 9.68 7.06 19.75
CA PRO A 67 10.44 7.91 18.86
C PRO A 67 11.94 7.59 19.00
N ALA A 68 12.66 7.59 17.87
CA ALA A 68 14.09 7.27 17.84
C ALA A 68 14.94 8.15 18.79
N SER A 69 14.44 9.33 19.16
CA SER A 69 15.04 10.25 20.12
C SER A 69 15.04 9.77 21.58
N ASP A 70 14.28 8.72 21.91
CA ASP A 70 14.13 8.17 23.27
C ASP A 70 15.08 6.97 23.54
N LEU A 71 15.83 6.55 22.52
CA LEU A 71 16.71 5.38 22.57
C LEU A 71 18.18 5.78 22.73
N THR A 72 18.76 5.49 23.89
CA THR A 72 20.21 5.62 24.14
C THR A 72 20.87 4.25 24.03
N ILE A 73 21.88 4.12 23.17
CA ILE A 73 22.64 2.87 22.98
C ILE A 73 23.91 2.95 23.82
N GLU A 74 24.02 2.10 24.85
CA GLU A 74 25.26 1.95 25.62
C GLU A 74 26.20 0.97 24.92
N VAL A 75 27.37 1.44 24.51
CA VAL A 75 28.43 0.63 23.90
C VAL A 75 29.51 0.38 24.94
N VAL A 76 29.69 -0.90 25.32
CA VAL A 76 30.80 -1.33 26.18
C VAL A 76 31.86 -1.99 25.31
N ALA A 77 33.06 -1.41 25.29
CA ALA A 77 34.22 -2.06 24.70
C ALA A 77 34.82 -3.03 25.71
N GLN A 78 34.99 -4.30 25.33
CA GLN A 78 35.88 -5.22 26.04
C GLN A 78 37.23 -5.22 25.32
N ASP A 79 38.28 -4.95 26.09
CA ASP A 79 39.66 -5.08 25.65
C ASP A 79 40.06 -6.57 25.73
N VAL A 80 40.74 -7.07 24.70
CA VAL A 80 40.97 -8.52 24.48
C VAL A 80 42.30 -8.99 25.07
N ASP A 81 43.07 -8.12 25.75
CA ASP A 81 44.45 -8.40 26.17
C ASP A 81 44.61 -8.75 27.66
N SER A 82 43.55 -9.23 28.35
CA SER A 82 43.61 -9.57 29.79
C SER A 82 43.81 -11.06 30.14
N ASP A 83 44.16 -11.92 29.18
CA ASP A 83 44.54 -13.32 29.48
C ASP A 83 45.70 -13.77 28.57
N SER A 84 46.94 -13.44 28.95
CA SER A 84 48.19 -14.17 28.63
C SER A 84 49.37 -13.67 29.46
#